data_AF-A0A9E3Y1Q3-F1
#
_entry.id   AF-A0A9E3Y1Q3-F1
#
_cell.length_a   1.000
_cell.length_b   1.000
_cell.length_c   1.000
_cell.angle_alpha   90.00
_cell.angle_beta   90.00
_cell.angle_gamma   90.00
#
_symmetry.space_group_name_H-M   'P 1'
#
loop_
_entity.id
_entity.type
_entity.pdbx_description
1 polymer ?
#
loop_
_entity_poly.entity_id
_entity_poly.type
_entity_poly.pdbx_seq_one_letter_code
_entity_poly.pdbx_strand_id
1 'polypeptide(L)' 'MTRPRIYDEPRVPTAIRLPATLHQRLHAIAAERDVSANLLVTRAVESYLDHLTPLDHASALDAPEIPA' A
#
# COMPACT_ATOMS: atom_id res chain seq x y z
N MET A 1 -33.69 8.69 -3.76
CA MET A 1 -33.26 7.29 -3.54
C MET A 1 -31.82 7.17 -4.02
N THR A 2 -30.88 6.82 -3.15
CA THR A 2 -29.45 6.73 -3.49
C THR A 2 -29.20 5.51 -4.37
N ARG A 3 -28.62 5.71 -5.56
CA ARG A 3 -28.25 4.63 -6.48
C ARG A 3 -27.23 3.69 -5.79
N PRO A 4 -27.43 2.37 -5.79
CA PRO A 4 -26.43 1.43 -5.29
C PRO A 4 -25.14 1.60 -6.09
N ARG A 5 -24.01 1.77 -5.40
CA ARG A 5 -22.70 1.72 -6.04
C ARG A 5 -22.42 0.26 -6.37
N ILE A 6 -22.71 -0.13 -7.61
CA ILE A 6 -22.28 -1.43 -8.15
C ILE A 6 -20.78 -1.28 -8.40
N TYR A 7 -20.00 -2.14 -7.75
CA TYR A 7 -18.57 -2.27 -7.97
C TYR A 7 -18.34 -3.55 -8.77
N ASP A 8 -17.48 -3.50 -9.78
CA ASP A 8 -17.19 -4.66 -10.64
C ASP A 8 -16.50 -5.79 -9.88
N GLU A 9 -15.74 -5.45 -8.83
CA GLU A 9 -15.00 -6.39 -7.99
C GLU A 9 -15.46 -6.37 -6.53
N PRO A 10 -15.52 -7.53 -5.86
CA PRO A 10 -15.82 -7.62 -4.44
C PRO A 10 -14.72 -6.94 -3.61
N ARG A 11 -15.12 -6.03 -2.71
CA ARG A 11 -14.19 -5.30 -1.82
C ARG A 11 -14.25 -5.86 -0.41
N VAL A 12 -13.08 -6.16 0.16
CA VAL A 12 -12.94 -6.57 1.56
C VAL A 12 -12.58 -5.34 2.40
N PRO A 13 -13.34 -5.00 3.46
CA PRO A 13 -12.98 -3.92 4.36
C PRO A 13 -11.75 -4.33 5.19
N THR A 14 -10.66 -3.57 5.05
CA THR A 14 -9.41 -3.83 5.76
C THR A 14 -9.09 -2.67 6.68
N ALA A 15 -9.01 -2.93 7.98
CA ALA A 15 -8.56 -1.95 8.96
C ALA A 15 -7.04 -2.01 9.10
N ILE A 16 -6.36 -0.94 8.69
CA ILE A 16 -4.90 -0.79 8.84
C ILE A 16 -4.60 0.29 9.88
N ARG A 17 -3.61 0.03 10.74
CA ARG A 17 -3.14 1.01 11.72
C ARG A 17 -1.97 1.78 11.13
N LEU A 18 -2.11 3.10 11.04
CA LEU A 18 -1.06 3.99 10.55
C LEU A 18 -0.55 4.87 11.70
N PRO A 19 0.74 5.26 11.71
CA PRO A 19 1.20 6.36 12.55
C PRO A 19 0.34 7.62 12.31
N ALA A 20 0.02 8.36 13.38
CA ALA A 20 -0.89 9.51 13.30
C ALA A 20 -0.42 10.56 12.28
N THR A 21 0.89 10.81 12.22
CA THR A 21 1.50 11.74 11.25
C THR A 21 1.32 11.29 9.81
N LEU A 22 1.43 9.98 9.54
CA LEU A 22 1.20 9.41 8.21
C LEU A 22 -0.27 9.48 7.81
N HIS A 23 -1.18 9.18 8.75
CA HIS A 23 -2.61 9.32 8.53
C HIS A 23 -2.99 10.76 8.17
N GLN A 24 -2.50 11.75 8.93
CA GLN A 24 -2.74 13.17 8.66
C GLN A 24 -2.22 13.57 7.27
N ARG A 25 -0.99 13.17 6.93
CA ARG A 25 -0.38 13.46 5.63
C ARG A 25 -1.15 12.83 4.47
N LEU A 26 -1.60 11.58 4.62
CA LEU A 26 -2.43 10.90 3.63
C LEU A 26 -3.71 11.68 3.34
N HIS A 27 -4.39 12.14 4.39
CA HIS A 27 -5.63 12.91 4.25
C HIS A 27 -5.42 14.28 3.61
N ALA A 28 -4.33 14.99 3.97
CA ALA A 28 -3.99 16.27 3.34
C ALA A 28 -3.75 16.11 1.82
N ILE A 29 -2.93 15.13 1.43
CA ILE A 29 -2.63 14.80 0.04
C ILE A 29 -3.89 14.40 -0.75
N ALA A 30 -4.79 13.65 -0.11
CA ALA A 30 -6.06 13.23 -0.69
C ALA A 30 -6.97 14.44 -0.97
N ALA A 31 -7.09 15.36 0.00
CA ALA A 31 -7.86 16.58 -0.13
C ALA A 31 -7.30 17.52 -1.21
N GLU A 32 -5.98 17.72 -1.26
CA GLU A 32 -5.31 18.52 -2.28
C GLU A 32 -5.56 18.02 -3.71
N ARG A 33 -5.75 16.70 -3.88
CA ARG A 33 -5.90 16.03 -5.18
C ARG A 33 -7.36 15.72 -5.55
N ASP A 34 -8.31 16.10 -4.69
CA ASP A 34 -9.73 15.75 -4.83
C ASP A 34 -9.97 14.25 -5.04
N VAL A 35 -9.28 13.41 -4.25
CA VAL A 35 -9.41 11.95 -4.28
C VAL A 35 -9.61 11.38 -2.88
N SER A 36 -10.09 10.14 -2.79
CA SER A 36 -10.21 9.46 -1.50
C SER A 36 -8.86 8.94 -0.98
N ALA A 37 -8.67 8.98 0.34
CA ALA A 37 -7.51 8.34 0.99
C ALA A 37 -7.42 6.84 0.65
N ASN A 38 -8.56 6.15 0.53
CA ASN A 38 -8.61 4.75 0.14
C ASN A 38 -8.00 4.53 -1.26
N LEU A 39 -8.28 5.40 -2.24
CA LEU A 39 -7.69 5.31 -3.58
C LEU A 39 -6.16 5.39 -3.53
N LEU A 40 -5.64 6.34 -2.74
CA LEU A 40 -4.20 6.52 -2.58
C LEU A 40 -3.55 5.29 -1.92
N VAL A 41 -4.18 4.74 -0.88
CA VAL A 41 -3.72 3.52 -0.22
C VAL A 41 -3.72 2.34 -1.19
N THR A 42 -4.82 2.12 -1.94
CA THR A 42 -4.91 1.05 -2.93
C THR A 42 -3.79 1.15 -3.95
N ARG A 43 -3.60 2.32 -4.57
CA ARG A 43 -2.52 2.52 -5.58
C ARG A 43 -1.13 2.36 -5.00
N ALA A 44 -0.90 2.82 -3.77
CA ALA A 44 0.40 2.67 -3.11
C ALA A 44 0.70 1.21 -2.80
N VAL A 45 -0.31 0.44 -2.37
CA VAL A 45 -0.17 -1.00 -2.11
C VAL A 45 0.06 -1.77 -3.40
N GLU A 46 -0.73 -1.54 -4.45
CA GLU A 46 -0.52 -2.13 -5.79
C GLU A 46 0.90 -1.87 -6.27
N SER A 47 1.29 -0.59 -6.31
CA SER A 47 2.63 -0.20 -6.73
C SER A 47 3.72 -0.83 -5.86
N TYR A 48 3.55 -0.90 -4.55
CA TYR A 48 4.55 -1.53 -3.69
C TYR A 48 4.70 -3.02 -3.99
N LEU A 49 3.57 -3.74 -4.13
CA LEU A 49 3.56 -5.17 -4.42
C LEU A 49 4.13 -5.49 -5.80
N ASP A 50 3.85 -4.67 -6.82
CA ASP A 50 4.41 -4.84 -8.17
C ASP A 50 5.95 -4.68 -8.21
N HIS A 51 6.52 -3.93 -7.26
CA HIS A 51 7.95 -3.68 -7.16
C HIS A 51 8.65 -4.58 -6.12
N LEU A 52 7.91 -5.37 -5.34
CA LEU A 52 8.51 -6.32 -4.42
C LEU A 52 9.27 -7.38 -5.22
N THR A 53 10.58 -7.45 -5.01
CA THR A 53 11.37 -8.56 -5.55
C THR A 53 10.87 -9.86 -4.91
N PRO A 54 10.61 -10.92 -5.69
CA PRO A 54 10.26 -12.22 -5.13
C PRO A 54 11.34 -12.68 -4.15
N LEU A 55 10.91 -13.12 -2.96
CA LEU A 55 11.79 -13.54 -1.87
C LEU A 55 12.78 -14.67 -2.27
N ASP A 56 12.48 -15.39 -3.35
CA ASP A 56 13.30 -16.48 -3.88
C ASP A 56 14.67 -16.05 -4.44
N HIS A 57 14.94 -14.74 -4.61
CA HIS A 57 16.22 -14.24 -5.12
C HIS A 57 17.10 -13.53 -4.08
N ALA A 58 16.63 -13.35 -2.83
CA ALA A 58 17.32 -12.56 -1.81
C ALA A 58 18.18 -13.38 -0.82
N SER A 59 18.44 -14.66 -1.10
CA SER A 59 19.15 -15.56 -0.17
C SER A 59 20.58 -15.96 -0.56
N ALA A 60 21.25 -15.25 -1.49
CA ALA A 60 22.57 -15.68 -1.97
C ALA A 60 23.71 -14.65 -1.88
N LEU A 61 23.50 -13.44 -1.34
CA LEU A 61 24.54 -12.40 -1.34
C LEU A 61 24.88 -11.78 0.03
N ASP A 62 24.42 -12.36 1.15
CA ASP A 62 24.71 -11.80 2.48
C ASP A 62 25.42 -12.78 3.43
N ALA A 63 26.37 -13.55 2.89
CA ALA A 63 27.40 -14.19 3.70
C ALA A 63 28.73 -13.45 3.47
N PRO A 64 29.13 -12.51 4.34
CA PRO A 64 30.53 -12.13 4.40
C PRO A 64 31.33 -13.35 4.87
N GLU A 65 32.17 -13.91 3.99
CA GLU A 65 33.27 -14.79 4.42
C GLU A 65 34.11 -14.02 5.44
N ILE A 66 34.02 -14.43 6.71
CA ILE A 66 35.01 -14.05 7.72
C ILE A 66 36.16 -15.05 7.57
N PRO A 67 37.34 -14.64 7.07
CA PRO A 67 38.50 -15.53 7.08
C PRO A 67 38.97 -15.78 8.52
N ALA A 68 39.43 -17.00 8.75
CA ALA A 68 39.90 -17.54 10.04
C ALA A 68 41.17 -16.87 10.57
#